data_AF-A0A380WTZ2-F1
#
_entry.id   AF-A0A380WTZ2-F1
#
_cell.length_a   1.000
_cell.length_b   1.000
_cell.length_c   1.000
_cell.angle_alpha   90.00
_cell.angle_beta   90.00
_cell.angle_gamma   90.00
#
_symmetry.space_group_name_H-M   'P 1'
#
loop_
_entity.id
_entity.type
_entity.pdbx_description
1 polymer ?
#
loop_
_entity_poly.entity_id
_entity_poly.type
_entity_poly.pdbx_seq_one_letter_code
_entity_poly.pdbx_strand_id
1 'polypeptide(L)'
;MKIKNVTIAGGGVLGAQIAYITAFHGYNVTIWGRSEGSIQRVRPRIDKLHEIFSKELEIAPSYIGAEKPDYPRALFNDETEITEQKIDELKEINENTYRVIKYTTDLQEAFSSADLVIEAIAEIVDEKKAFYEKITPYLKNDAILVTNSSTFLPSTFRDYTGRQERFLSLHFANSIWRQNLAEVMGHDKTSEEVFDIVVEFAKSIGMYPAIIKKNSLDIY
;
A
#
# COMPACT_ATOMS: atom_id res chain seq x y z
N MET A 1 16.92 5.59 3.14
CA MET A 1 15.97 6.52 2.46
C MET A 1 14.72 6.70 3.35
N LYS A 2 14.02 7.84 3.30
CA LYS A 2 12.73 8.02 3.99
C LYS A 2 11.60 8.10 2.96
N ILE A 3 10.63 7.20 3.05
CA ILE A 3 9.43 7.23 2.19
C ILE A 3 8.50 8.34 2.70
N LYS A 4 8.04 9.21 1.80
CA LYS A 4 7.00 10.21 2.09
C LYS A 4 5.94 10.26 0.99
N ASN A 5 6.33 10.11 -0.27
CA ASN A 5 5.43 10.10 -1.42
C ASN A 5 5.23 8.66 -1.92
N VAL A 6 3.99 8.20 -1.93
CA VAL A 6 3.63 6.85 -2.35
C VAL A 6 2.66 6.92 -3.52
N THR A 7 2.99 6.21 -4.60
CA THR A 7 2.12 6.10 -5.76
C THR A 7 1.51 4.70 -5.83
N ILE A 8 0.19 4.64 -5.89
CA ILE A 8 -0.55 3.39 -6.10
C ILE A 8 -0.93 3.29 -7.56
N ALA A 9 -0.35 2.33 -8.28
CA ALA A 9 -0.66 2.10 -9.68
C ALA A 9 -1.81 1.09 -9.80
N GLY A 10 -3.01 1.60 -10.08
CA GLY A 10 -4.24 0.81 -10.14
C GLY A 10 -5.13 1.00 -8.91
N GLY A 11 -6.36 1.50 -9.12
CA GLY A 11 -7.36 1.70 -8.05
C GLY A 11 -8.47 0.65 -8.06
N GLY A 12 -8.08 -0.62 -8.20
CA GLY A 12 -8.98 -1.76 -7.95
C GLY A 12 -9.41 -1.84 -6.48
N VAL A 13 -9.97 -2.98 -6.07
CA VAL A 13 -10.41 -3.17 -4.67
C VAL A 13 -9.24 -2.99 -3.70
N LEU A 14 -8.15 -3.74 -3.88
CA LEU A 14 -6.97 -3.63 -3.02
C LEU A 14 -6.21 -2.33 -3.22
N GLY A 15 -6.04 -1.86 -4.46
CA GLY A 15 -5.37 -0.58 -4.71
C GLY A 15 -6.02 0.59 -3.99
N ALA A 16 -7.36 0.65 -3.92
CA ALA A 16 -8.05 1.67 -3.15
C ALA A 16 -7.83 1.52 -1.63
N GLN A 17 -7.83 0.29 -1.11
CA GLN A 17 -7.56 0.02 0.31
C GLN A 17 -6.14 0.44 0.70
N ILE A 18 -5.14 0.03 -0.09
CA ILE A 18 -3.73 0.36 0.13
C ILE A 18 -3.54 1.88 0.07
N ALA A 19 -4.15 2.56 -0.92
CA ALA A 19 -4.10 4.01 -1.02
C ALA A 19 -4.67 4.69 0.24
N TYR A 20 -5.83 4.24 0.69
CA TYR A 20 -6.52 4.84 1.83
C TYR A 20 -5.76 4.65 3.13
N ILE A 21 -5.31 3.42 3.44
CA ILE A 21 -4.54 3.17 4.67
C ILE A 21 -3.22 3.94 4.65
N THR A 22 -2.54 3.98 3.50
CA THR A 22 -1.27 4.69 3.37
C THR A 22 -1.46 6.19 3.63
N ALA A 23 -2.51 6.80 3.07
CA ALA A 23 -2.83 8.20 3.31
C ALA A 23 -3.28 8.45 4.77
N PHE A 24 -4.02 7.51 5.36
CA PHE A 24 -4.45 7.54 6.76
C PHE A 24 -3.27 7.61 7.74
N HIS A 25 -2.16 6.95 7.43
CA HIS A 25 -0.91 7.03 8.20
C HIS A 25 0.00 8.20 7.79
N GLY A 26 -0.54 9.21 7.08
CA GLY A 26 0.13 10.49 6.86
C GLY A 26 1.11 10.54 5.68
N TYR A 27 1.06 9.56 4.78
CA TYR A 27 1.83 9.58 3.53
C TYR A 27 1.14 10.43 2.47
N ASN A 28 1.93 11.05 1.58
CA ASN A 28 1.39 11.73 0.41
C ASN A 28 1.05 10.66 -0.64
N VAL A 29 -0.23 10.46 -0.91
CA VAL A 29 -0.68 9.40 -1.82
C VAL A 29 -1.18 9.95 -3.14
N THR A 30 -0.66 9.38 -4.22
CA THR A 30 -1.18 9.57 -5.58
C THR A 30 -1.68 8.23 -6.11
N ILE A 31 -2.93 8.18 -6.56
CA ILE A 31 -3.47 7.03 -7.30
C ILE A 31 -3.33 7.31 -8.78
N TRP A 32 -2.53 6.48 -9.46
CA TRP A 32 -2.42 6.51 -10.90
C TRP A 32 -3.46 5.57 -11.55
N GLY A 33 -4.20 6.11 -12.52
CA GLY A 33 -5.09 5.33 -13.37
C GLY A 33 -4.65 5.37 -14.84
N ARG A 34 -4.77 4.26 -15.56
CA ARG A 34 -4.42 4.21 -16.99
C ARG A 34 -5.33 5.04 -17.91
N SER A 35 -6.44 5.55 -17.38
CA SER A 35 -7.41 6.39 -18.08
C SER A 35 -8.33 7.11 -17.08
N GLU A 36 -9.00 8.17 -17.52
CA GLU A 36 -9.98 8.90 -16.71
C GLU A 36 -11.10 7.99 -16.21
N GLY A 37 -11.60 7.09 -17.07
CA GLY A 37 -12.59 6.10 -16.67
C GLY A 37 -12.09 5.16 -15.57
N SER A 38 -10.77 4.91 -15.50
CA SER A 38 -10.18 4.13 -14.41
C SER A 38 -10.24 4.91 -13.10
N ILE A 39 -9.89 6.20 -13.10
CA ILE A 39 -9.98 7.10 -11.94
C ILE A 39 -11.42 7.23 -11.45
N GLN A 40 -12.38 7.42 -12.36
CA GLN A 40 -13.81 7.53 -12.02
C GLN A 40 -14.31 6.28 -11.27
N ARG A 41 -13.78 5.10 -11.58
CA ARG A 41 -14.11 3.86 -10.84
C ARG A 41 -13.42 3.75 -9.48
N VAL A 42 -12.37 4.51 -9.22
CA VAL A 42 -11.68 4.51 -7.91
C VAL A 42 -12.46 5.33 -6.89
N ARG A 43 -12.99 6.49 -7.30
CA ARG A 43 -13.65 7.44 -6.39
C ARG A 43 -14.73 6.78 -5.50
N PRO A 44 -15.71 6.02 -6.02
CA PRO A 44 -16.70 5.35 -5.17
C PRO A 44 -16.10 4.36 -4.17
N ARG A 45 -14.92 3.78 -4.46
CA ARG A 45 -14.23 2.90 -3.51
C ARG A 45 -13.60 3.70 -2.38
N ILE A 46 -13.05 4.87 -2.67
CA ILE A 46 -12.50 5.78 -1.66
C ILE A 46 -13.62 6.36 -0.80
N ASP A 47 -14.74 6.76 -1.40
CA ASP A 47 -15.95 7.17 -0.67
C ASP A 47 -16.38 6.04 0.29
N LYS A 48 -16.38 4.80 -0.21
CA LYS A 48 -16.76 3.65 0.62
C LYS A 48 -15.80 3.39 1.77
N LEU A 49 -14.49 3.56 1.55
CA LEU A 49 -13.47 3.37 2.59
C LEU A 49 -13.57 4.46 3.66
N HIS A 50 -13.84 5.70 3.27
CA HIS A 50 -14.12 6.78 4.21
C HIS A 50 -15.32 6.45 5.10
N GLU A 51 -16.44 5.99 4.53
CA GLU A 51 -17.59 5.52 5.31
C GLU A 51 -17.26 4.36 6.26
N ILE A 52 -16.47 3.39 5.79
CA ILE A 52 -16.07 2.24 6.60
C ILE A 52 -15.27 2.72 7.81
N PHE A 53 -14.24 3.56 7.59
CA PHE A 53 -13.39 4.05 8.66
C PHE A 53 -14.19 4.92 9.65
N SER A 54 -15.13 5.74 9.18
CA SER A 54 -16.02 6.50 10.06
C SER A 54 -16.82 5.57 10.98
N LYS A 55 -17.40 4.49 10.43
CA LYS A 55 -18.15 3.50 11.22
C LYS A 55 -17.27 2.75 12.21
N GLU A 56 -16.07 2.34 11.79
CA GLU A 56 -15.10 1.70 12.66
C GLU A 56 -14.76 2.59 13.87
N LEU A 57 -14.56 3.89 13.63
CA LEU A 57 -14.25 4.88 14.66
C LEU A 57 -15.47 5.28 15.52
N GLU A 58 -16.69 5.21 14.99
CA GLU A 58 -17.92 5.34 15.78
C GLU A 58 -18.12 4.18 16.75
N ILE A 59 -17.73 2.96 16.35
CA ILE A 59 -17.80 1.75 17.19
C ILE A 59 -16.65 1.71 18.21
N ALA A 60 -15.51 2.33 17.90
CA ALA A 60 -14.28 2.24 18.70
C ALA A 60 -14.42 2.50 20.21
N PRO A 61 -15.28 3.43 20.71
CA PRO A 61 -15.48 3.60 22.15
C PRO A 61 -15.94 2.32 22.87
N SER A 62 -16.62 1.40 22.17
CA SER A 62 -17.06 0.12 22.74
C SER A 62 -15.90 -0.85 23.05
N TYR A 63 -14.71 -0.62 22.49
CA TYR A 63 -13.54 -1.45 22.76
C TYR A 63 -12.81 -1.05 24.06
N ILE A 64 -13.09 0.13 24.60
CA ILE A 64 -12.41 0.65 25.80
C ILE A 64 -12.76 -0.22 27.01
N GLY A 65 -11.77 -0.92 27.56
CA GLY A 65 -11.94 -1.82 28.70
C GLY A 65 -12.67 -3.14 28.38
N ALA A 66 -12.92 -3.44 27.09
CA ALA A 66 -13.47 -4.72 26.67
C ALA A 66 -12.42 -5.84 26.82
N GLU A 67 -12.87 -7.06 27.10
CA GLU A 67 -11.98 -8.22 27.10
C GLU A 67 -11.79 -8.73 25.65
N LYS A 68 -10.57 -8.60 25.11
CA LYS A 68 -10.19 -9.04 23.74
C LYS A 68 -11.07 -8.43 22.62
N PRO A 69 -11.16 -7.09 22.51
CA PRO A 69 -11.90 -6.45 21.44
C PRO A 69 -11.36 -6.81 20.05
N ASP A 70 -12.26 -7.00 19.08
CA ASP A 70 -11.90 -7.10 17.66
C ASP A 70 -11.89 -5.70 17.03
N TYR A 71 -10.86 -4.93 17.33
CA TYR A 71 -10.64 -3.58 16.80
C TYR A 71 -9.92 -3.62 15.44
N PRO A 72 -10.02 -2.56 14.62
CA PRO A 72 -9.26 -2.45 13.37
C PRO A 72 -7.76 -2.28 13.66
N ARG A 73 -7.00 -3.38 13.57
CA ARG A 73 -5.57 -3.49 13.95
C ARG A 73 -4.61 -2.58 13.18
N ALA A 74 -5.03 -2.02 12.05
CA ALA A 74 -4.21 -1.03 11.35
C ALA A 74 -4.37 0.38 11.93
N LEU A 75 -5.48 0.67 12.62
CA LEU A 75 -5.78 2.01 13.14
C LEU A 75 -5.22 2.23 14.56
N PHE A 76 -5.06 1.14 15.32
CA PHE A 76 -4.53 1.13 16.68
C PHE A 76 -3.46 0.04 16.76
N ASN A 77 -2.29 0.36 17.32
CA ASN A 77 -1.20 -0.62 17.44
C ASN A 77 -1.57 -1.72 18.44
N ASP A 78 -2.17 -1.33 19.56
CA ASP A 78 -2.68 -2.23 20.59
C ASP A 78 -3.88 -1.62 21.32
N GLU A 79 -4.54 -2.43 22.16
CA GLU A 79 -5.75 -2.05 22.90
C GLU A 79 -5.53 -0.85 23.83
N THR A 80 -4.30 -0.60 24.28
CA THR A 80 -3.98 0.51 25.19
C THR A 80 -3.99 1.88 24.50
N GLU A 81 -3.86 1.92 23.18
CA GLU A 81 -3.99 3.15 22.38
C GLU A 81 -5.45 3.58 22.18
N ILE A 82 -6.41 2.67 22.42
CA ILE A 82 -7.83 2.94 22.21
C ILE A 82 -8.35 3.80 23.37
N THR A 83 -8.28 5.11 23.16
CA THR A 83 -8.77 6.14 24.08
C THR A 83 -9.73 7.06 23.34
N GLU A 84 -10.63 7.73 24.06
CA GLU A 84 -11.54 8.73 23.46
C GLU A 84 -10.75 9.81 22.69
N GLN A 85 -9.65 10.31 23.26
CA GLN A 85 -8.76 11.26 22.62
C GLN A 85 -8.19 10.72 21.30
N LYS A 86 -7.68 9.48 21.30
CA LYS A 86 -7.11 8.89 20.08
C LYS A 86 -8.18 8.67 19.02
N ILE A 87 -9.38 8.23 19.42
CA ILE A 87 -10.50 8.02 18.50
C ILE A 87 -10.87 9.34 17.81
N ASP A 88 -10.94 10.45 18.56
CA ASP A 88 -11.26 11.75 17.98
C ASP A 88 -10.16 12.27 17.04
N GLU A 89 -8.88 12.07 17.39
CA GLU A 89 -7.75 12.33 16.49
C GLU A 89 -7.88 11.53 15.17
N LEU A 90 -8.20 10.23 15.27
CA LEU A 90 -8.35 9.37 14.09
C LEU A 90 -9.56 9.76 13.22
N LYS A 91 -10.64 10.32 13.80
CA LYS A 91 -11.76 10.85 13.02
C LYS A 91 -11.33 12.04 12.18
N GLU A 92 -10.55 12.97 12.74
CA GLU A 92 -9.98 14.10 11.99
C GLU A 92 -9.03 13.62 10.89
N ILE A 93 -8.18 12.63 11.19
CA ILE A 93 -7.31 12.00 10.21
C ILE A 93 -8.12 11.36 9.09
N ASN A 94 -9.23 10.68 9.39
CA ASN A 94 -10.10 10.08 8.38
C ASN A 94 -10.66 11.14 7.41
N GLU A 95 -11.16 12.25 7.94
CA GLU A 95 -11.66 13.38 7.15
C GLU A 95 -10.57 14.00 6.27
N ASN A 96 -9.36 14.18 6.80
CA ASN A 96 -8.24 14.70 6.03
C ASN A 96 -7.79 13.72 4.93
N THR A 97 -7.71 12.42 5.25
CA THR A 97 -7.32 11.34 4.33
C THR A 97 -8.17 11.37 3.08
N TYR A 98 -9.49 11.46 3.24
CA TYR A 98 -10.45 11.52 2.15
C TYR A 98 -10.21 12.72 1.20
N ARG A 99 -9.69 13.84 1.72
CA ARG A 99 -9.47 15.08 0.96
C ARG A 99 -8.13 15.13 0.22
N VAL A 100 -7.08 14.51 0.78
CA VAL A 100 -5.69 14.74 0.32
C VAL A 100 -5.19 13.74 -0.72
N ILE A 101 -5.90 12.62 -0.94
CA ILE A 101 -5.53 11.64 -1.97
C ILE A 101 -5.63 12.30 -3.35
N LYS A 102 -4.52 12.25 -4.11
CA LYS A 102 -4.44 12.75 -5.48
C LYS A 102 -4.77 11.64 -6.48
N TYR A 103 -5.32 12.03 -7.63
CA TYR A 103 -5.65 11.13 -8.72
C TYR A 103 -5.09 11.72 -10.01
N THR A 104 -4.39 10.93 -10.79
CA THR A 104 -3.87 11.39 -12.08
C THR A 104 -3.76 10.26 -13.10
N THR A 105 -3.87 10.61 -14.38
CA THR A 105 -3.53 9.74 -15.51
C THR A 105 -2.14 10.01 -16.05
N ASP A 106 -1.53 11.13 -15.65
CA ASP A 106 -0.22 11.57 -16.14
C ASP A 106 0.92 10.81 -15.46
N LEU A 107 1.86 10.32 -16.27
CA LEU A 107 2.99 9.52 -15.78
C LEU A 107 4.01 10.37 -15.03
N GLN A 108 4.26 11.58 -15.50
CA GLN A 108 5.24 12.47 -14.86
C GLN A 108 4.74 12.89 -13.48
N GLU A 109 3.48 13.33 -13.37
CA GLU A 109 2.83 13.69 -12.11
C GLU A 109 2.80 12.50 -11.14
N ALA A 110 2.47 11.31 -11.63
CA ALA A 110 2.36 10.11 -10.79
C ALA A 110 3.70 9.64 -10.23
N PHE A 111 4.78 9.64 -11.02
CA PHE A 111 5.98 8.85 -10.69
C PHE A 111 7.22 9.68 -10.37
N SER A 112 7.30 10.94 -10.80
CA SER A 112 8.53 11.76 -10.67
C SER A 112 8.91 12.17 -9.26
N SER A 113 7.96 12.12 -8.32
CA SER A 113 8.19 12.41 -6.90
C SER A 113 8.05 11.19 -6.00
N ALA A 114 7.67 10.03 -6.55
CA ALA A 114 7.36 8.83 -5.78
C ALA A 114 8.62 8.22 -5.17
N ASP A 115 8.62 8.07 -3.85
CA ASP A 115 9.64 7.33 -3.11
C ASP A 115 9.38 5.83 -3.18
N LEU A 116 8.10 5.45 -3.17
CA LEU A 116 7.61 4.09 -3.28
C LEU A 116 6.46 4.05 -4.30
N VAL A 117 6.51 3.07 -5.21
CA VAL A 117 5.39 2.75 -6.10
C VAL A 117 4.88 1.35 -5.76
N ILE A 118 3.59 1.25 -5.47
CA ILE A 118 2.90 -0.02 -5.22
C ILE A 118 2.06 -0.35 -6.46
N GLU A 119 2.49 -1.37 -7.19
CA GLU A 119 1.78 -1.89 -8.36
C GLU A 119 0.62 -2.79 -7.92
N ALA A 120 -0.60 -2.39 -8.25
CA ALA A 120 -1.85 -3.10 -7.98
C ALA A 120 -2.76 -3.11 -9.22
N ILE A 121 -2.16 -3.35 -10.40
CA ILE A 121 -2.87 -3.52 -11.67
C ILE A 121 -3.33 -4.97 -11.86
N ALA A 122 -3.99 -5.27 -12.99
CA ALA A 122 -4.52 -6.59 -13.28
C ALA A 122 -3.42 -7.67 -13.30
N GLU A 123 -3.76 -8.90 -12.89
CA GLU A 123 -2.87 -10.07 -12.88
C GLU A 123 -2.66 -10.64 -14.30
N ILE A 124 -2.12 -9.81 -15.19
CA ILE A 124 -1.78 -10.15 -16.57
C ILE A 124 -0.30 -9.84 -16.75
N VAL A 125 0.50 -10.89 -17.01
CA VAL A 125 1.98 -10.82 -17.05
C VAL A 125 2.46 -9.74 -18.01
N ASP A 126 1.96 -9.75 -19.25
CA ASP A 126 2.41 -8.81 -20.29
C ASP A 126 2.02 -7.35 -19.96
N GLU A 127 0.86 -7.13 -19.32
CA GLU A 127 0.46 -5.79 -18.87
C GLU A 127 1.38 -5.27 -17.75
N LYS A 128 1.77 -6.13 -16.79
CA LYS A 128 2.72 -5.75 -15.73
C LYS A 128 4.10 -5.45 -16.27
N LYS A 129 4.63 -6.28 -17.17
CA LYS A 129 5.93 -6.04 -17.83
C LYS A 129 5.93 -4.69 -18.57
N ALA A 130 4.93 -4.48 -19.43
CA ALA A 130 4.80 -3.23 -20.17
C ALA A 130 4.61 -2.02 -19.24
N PHE A 131 3.91 -2.20 -18.12
CA PHE A 131 3.77 -1.15 -17.11
C PHE A 131 5.12 -0.75 -16.49
N TYR A 132 5.93 -1.70 -16.03
CA TYR A 132 7.23 -1.41 -15.43
C TYR A 132 8.18 -0.69 -16.39
N GLU A 133 8.28 -1.17 -17.63
CA GLU A 133 9.09 -0.53 -18.67
C GLU A 133 8.61 0.89 -18.94
N LYS A 134 7.28 1.08 -19.03
CA LYS A 134 6.65 2.38 -19.31
C LYS A 134 6.92 3.42 -18.22
N ILE A 135 6.90 3.04 -16.95
CA ILE A 135 7.10 4.02 -15.85
C ILE A 135 8.58 4.31 -15.59
N THR A 136 9.50 3.44 -16.01
CA THR A 136 10.94 3.54 -15.71
C THR A 136 11.54 4.92 -15.97
N PRO A 137 11.26 5.61 -17.11
CA PRO A 137 11.82 6.94 -17.39
C PRO A 137 11.33 8.06 -16.45
N TYR A 138 10.22 7.83 -15.75
CA TYR A 138 9.57 8.83 -14.88
C TYR A 138 9.92 8.66 -13.41
N LEU A 139 10.58 7.56 -13.03
CA LEU A 139 10.90 7.28 -11.65
C LEU A 139 12.11 8.08 -11.17
N LYS A 140 12.08 8.52 -9.91
CA LYS A 140 13.30 8.97 -9.21
C LYS A 140 14.37 7.89 -9.25
N ASN A 141 15.65 8.25 -9.24
CA ASN A 141 16.75 7.27 -9.24
C ASN A 141 16.67 6.29 -8.05
N ASP A 142 16.23 6.76 -6.88
CA ASP A 142 16.15 5.98 -5.65
C ASP A 142 14.74 5.42 -5.35
N ALA A 143 13.75 5.62 -6.23
CA ALA A 143 12.40 5.07 -6.04
C ALA A 143 12.43 3.54 -5.87
N ILE A 144 11.65 3.05 -4.92
CA ILE A 144 11.41 1.62 -4.68
C ILE A 144 10.13 1.22 -5.40
N LEU A 145 10.14 0.04 -6.03
CA LEU A 145 8.98 -0.55 -6.65
C LEU A 145 8.56 -1.78 -5.84
N VAL A 146 7.27 -1.93 -5.58
CA VAL A 146 6.73 -3.18 -5.03
C VAL A 146 5.53 -3.65 -5.83
N THR A 147 5.37 -4.96 -5.94
CA THR A 147 4.17 -5.57 -6.54
C THR A 147 3.25 -6.15 -5.47
N ASN A 148 1.95 -5.87 -5.59
CA ASN A 148 0.89 -6.53 -4.83
C ASN A 148 0.35 -7.78 -5.57
N SER A 149 1.15 -8.41 -6.44
CA SER A 149 0.74 -9.65 -7.10
C SER A 149 0.54 -10.78 -6.07
N SER A 150 -0.61 -11.45 -6.17
CA SER A 150 -0.95 -12.63 -5.37
C SER A 150 -0.60 -13.95 -6.07
N THR A 151 -0.19 -13.88 -7.34
CA THR A 151 -0.03 -15.06 -8.21
C THR A 151 1.42 -15.24 -8.67
N PHE A 152 2.11 -14.14 -8.96
CA PHE A 152 3.43 -14.19 -9.58
C PHE A 152 4.52 -13.79 -8.59
N LEU A 153 5.61 -14.55 -8.60
CA LEU A 153 6.81 -14.20 -7.82
C LEU A 153 7.42 -12.90 -8.36
N PRO A 154 8.01 -12.05 -7.51
CA PRO A 154 8.65 -10.81 -7.94
C PRO A 154 9.82 -11.06 -8.91
N SER A 155 10.47 -12.23 -8.86
CA SER A 155 11.48 -12.62 -9.86
C SER A 155 10.96 -12.63 -11.30
N THR A 156 9.65 -12.79 -11.51
CA THR A 156 9.00 -12.76 -12.84
C THR A 156 9.11 -11.39 -13.51
N PHE A 157 9.12 -10.31 -12.72
CA PHE A 157 9.04 -8.94 -13.24
C PHE A 157 10.32 -8.12 -13.05
N ARG A 158 11.24 -8.57 -12.18
CA ARG A 158 12.43 -7.79 -11.79
C ARG A 158 13.18 -7.20 -13.00
N ASP A 159 13.37 -7.98 -14.07
CA ASP A 159 14.18 -7.57 -15.23
C ASP A 159 13.55 -6.42 -16.04
N TYR A 160 12.25 -6.16 -15.87
CA TYR A 160 11.48 -5.12 -16.57
C TYR A 160 11.42 -3.80 -15.79
N THR A 161 11.94 -3.77 -14.56
CA THR A 161 11.85 -2.61 -13.66
C THR A 161 12.95 -1.57 -13.90
N GLY A 162 14.06 -1.97 -14.54
CA GLY A 162 15.27 -1.17 -14.64
C GLY A 162 16.01 -0.93 -13.31
N ARG A 163 15.57 -1.56 -12.20
CA ARG A 163 16.11 -1.36 -10.84
C ARG A 163 15.86 -2.57 -9.93
N GLN A 164 16.34 -3.73 -10.36
CA GLN A 164 16.05 -5.03 -9.73
C GLN A 164 16.37 -5.04 -8.22
N GLU A 165 17.42 -4.35 -7.82
CA GLU A 165 17.84 -4.20 -6.44
C GLU A 165 16.86 -3.41 -5.56
N ARG A 166 15.98 -2.62 -6.19
CA ARG A 166 14.94 -1.81 -5.55
C ARG A 166 13.52 -2.32 -5.83
N PHE A 167 13.39 -3.61 -6.15
CA PHE A 167 12.13 -4.27 -6.43
C PHE A 167 11.89 -5.50 -5.53
N LEU A 168 10.65 -5.68 -5.10
CA LEU A 168 10.20 -6.81 -4.29
C LEU A 168 8.67 -6.92 -4.28
N SER A 169 8.13 -7.92 -3.61
CA SER A 169 6.69 -8.04 -3.35
C SER A 169 6.34 -7.46 -1.99
N LEU A 170 5.20 -6.75 -1.96
CA LEU A 170 4.48 -6.33 -0.77
C LEU A 170 3.01 -6.66 -1.01
N HIS A 171 2.61 -7.85 -0.57
CA HIS A 171 1.27 -8.39 -0.82
C HIS A 171 0.37 -8.19 0.41
N PHE A 172 -0.85 -7.70 0.17
CA PHE A 172 -1.80 -7.38 1.22
C PHE A 172 -3.01 -8.33 1.21
N ALA A 173 -3.54 -8.65 2.39
CA ALA A 173 -4.83 -9.31 2.53
C ALA A 173 -6.01 -8.39 2.12
N ASN A 174 -7.25 -8.87 2.24
CA ASN A 174 -8.44 -8.02 2.05
C ASN A 174 -8.87 -7.39 3.37
N SER A 175 -9.55 -6.24 3.32
CA SER A 175 -9.99 -5.52 4.53
C SER A 175 -8.80 -5.19 5.44
N ILE A 176 -7.75 -4.62 4.85
CA ILE A 176 -6.43 -4.46 5.47
C ILE A 176 -6.44 -3.64 6.76
N TRP A 177 -7.47 -2.81 6.97
CA TRP A 177 -7.65 -2.09 8.24
C TRP A 177 -7.91 -3.01 9.44
N ARG A 178 -8.48 -4.20 9.18
CA ARG A 178 -8.69 -5.28 10.16
C ARG A 178 -7.72 -6.43 9.99
N GLN A 179 -7.59 -6.96 8.77
CA GLN A 179 -6.66 -8.03 8.42
C GLN A 179 -5.32 -7.41 8.00
N ASN A 180 -4.61 -6.84 8.97
CA ASN A 180 -3.42 -6.02 8.72
C ASN A 180 -2.16 -6.82 8.37
N LEU A 181 -2.29 -8.02 7.80
CA LEU A 181 -1.14 -8.82 7.35
C LEU A 181 -0.61 -8.26 6.02
N ALA A 182 0.70 -7.99 5.96
CA ALA A 182 1.40 -7.67 4.73
C ALA A 182 2.58 -8.64 4.55
N GLU A 183 2.60 -9.38 3.46
CA GLU A 183 3.68 -10.31 3.13
C GLU A 183 4.78 -9.57 2.37
N VAL A 184 6.01 -9.61 2.91
CA VAL A 184 7.18 -8.99 2.29
C VAL A 184 8.11 -10.08 1.77
N MET A 185 8.32 -10.10 0.46
CA MET A 185 9.12 -11.13 -0.22
C MET A 185 10.06 -10.50 -1.24
N GLY A 186 11.38 -10.63 -1.01
CA GLY A 186 12.41 -10.26 -1.97
C GLY A 186 12.67 -11.36 -3.01
N HIS A 187 13.47 -11.02 -4.02
CA HIS A 187 14.09 -11.98 -4.93
C HIS A 187 15.62 -11.94 -4.77
N ASP A 188 16.32 -12.80 -5.52
CA ASP A 188 17.79 -12.98 -5.54
C ASP A 188 18.62 -11.72 -5.84
N LYS A 189 18.00 -10.62 -6.25
CA LYS A 189 18.67 -9.34 -6.52
C LYS A 189 18.19 -8.21 -5.63
N THR A 190 17.08 -8.37 -4.89
CA THR A 190 16.57 -7.36 -3.96
C THR A 190 17.65 -7.06 -2.92
N SER A 191 17.98 -5.79 -2.70
CA SER A 191 18.95 -5.43 -1.67
C SER A 191 18.34 -5.58 -0.27
N GLU A 192 19.16 -5.97 0.71
CA GLU A 192 18.73 -6.04 2.12
C GLU A 192 18.25 -4.68 2.62
N GLU A 193 18.92 -3.58 2.23
CA GLU A 193 18.49 -2.23 2.58
C GLU A 193 17.07 -1.92 2.09
N VAL A 194 16.75 -2.26 0.83
CA VAL A 194 15.41 -2.02 0.28
C VAL A 194 14.37 -2.92 0.95
N PHE A 195 14.74 -4.18 1.22
CA PHE A 195 13.88 -5.10 1.95
C PHE A 195 13.49 -4.53 3.31
N ASP A 196 14.46 -4.07 4.09
CA ASP A 196 14.23 -3.49 5.41
C ASP A 196 13.41 -2.20 5.33
N ILE A 197 13.67 -1.33 4.34
CA ILE A 197 12.87 -0.12 4.12
C ILE A 197 11.39 -0.46 3.88
N VAL A 198 11.09 -1.51 3.11
CA VAL A 198 9.71 -1.93 2.83
C VAL A 198 9.06 -2.61 4.04
N VAL A 199 9.82 -3.38 4.83
CA VAL A 199 9.33 -3.92 6.10
C VAL A 199 8.94 -2.78 7.06
N GLU A 200 9.79 -1.76 7.19
CA GLU A 200 9.49 -0.60 8.03
C GLU A 200 8.34 0.24 7.47
N PHE A 201 8.22 0.35 6.15
CA PHE A 201 7.04 0.96 5.52
C PHE A 201 5.76 0.20 5.89
N ALA A 202 5.74 -1.13 5.77
CA ALA A 202 4.56 -1.92 6.14
C ALA A 202 4.14 -1.68 7.59
N LYS A 203 5.09 -1.69 8.54
CA LYS A 203 4.81 -1.37 9.95
C LYS A 203 4.24 0.03 10.13
N SER A 204 4.82 1.02 9.44
CA SER A 204 4.42 2.42 9.58
C SER A 204 3.01 2.73 9.08
N ILE A 205 2.43 1.87 8.24
CA ILE A 205 1.03 1.95 7.79
C ILE A 205 0.11 0.97 8.56
N GLY A 206 0.51 0.57 9.76
CA GLY A 206 -0.30 -0.27 10.65
C GLY A 206 -0.33 -1.75 10.27
N MET A 207 0.52 -2.20 9.34
CA MET A 207 0.56 -3.62 8.95
C MET A 207 1.51 -4.42 9.84
N TYR A 208 1.17 -5.69 10.03
CA TYR A 208 2.05 -6.72 10.54
C TYR A 208 2.81 -7.37 9.36
N PRO A 209 4.12 -7.15 9.23
CA PRO A 209 4.90 -7.71 8.13
C PRO A 209 5.21 -9.20 8.36
N ALA A 210 4.69 -10.06 7.51
CA ALA A 210 5.15 -11.44 7.39
C ALA A 210 6.36 -11.50 6.44
N ILE A 211 7.54 -11.73 7.03
CA ILE A 211 8.80 -11.86 6.28
C ILE A 211 8.84 -13.23 5.62
N ILE A 212 8.71 -13.27 4.30
CA ILE A 212 8.83 -14.50 3.52
C ILE A 212 10.28 -14.66 3.09
N LYS A 213 11.04 -15.42 3.87
CA LYS A 213 12.41 -15.80 3.51
C LYS A 213 12.36 -16.87 2.42
N LYS A 214 13.15 -16.69 1.37
CA LYS A 214 13.37 -17.72 0.38
C LYS A 214 14.09 -18.89 1.05
N ASN A 215 13.36 -19.96 1.38
CA ASN A 215 13.98 -21.28 1.42
C ASN A 215 14.31 -21.67 -0.02
N SER A 216 15.48 -22.27 -0.22
CA SER A 216 16.12 -22.67 -1.48
C SER A 216 15.36 -23.72 -2.30
N LEU A 217 14.04 -23.58 -2.44
CA LEU A 217 13.19 -24.40 -3.27
C LEU A 217 12.73 -23.56 -4.46
N ASP A 218 13.69 -23.09 -5.25
CA ASP A 218 13.51 -23.04 -6.70
C ASP A 218 13.46 -24.49 -7.16
N ILE A 219 12.30 -25.14 -7.03
CA ILE A 219 12.08 -26.46 -7.62
C ILE A 219 11.71 -26.20 -9.08
N TYR A 220 12.72 -26.39 -9.93
CA TYR A 220 12.73 -26.72 -11.36
C TYR A 220 11.52 -26.33 -12.22
#